data_AF-A0A842QKL5-F1
#
_entry.id   AF-A0A842QKL5-F1
#
_cell.length_a   1.000
_cell.length_b   1.000
_cell.length_c   1.000
_cell.angle_alpha   90.00
_cell.angle_beta   90.00
_cell.angle_gamma   90.00
#
_symmetry.space_group_name_H-M   'P 1'
#
loop_
_entity.id
_entity.type
_entity.pdbx_description
1 polymer ?
#
loop_
_entity_poly.entity_id
_entity_poly.type
_entity_poly.pdbx_seq_one_letter_code
_entity_poly.pdbx_strand_id
1 'polypeptide(L)'
;MNITQKKDPKKEQEIDAIKDDYLELEQTVSELRRKGKPTQIAEVMLLEVPAKIKMARTTEEDRDIFRVKKAMEDIRKEVDEINQGSEFDHINTLIREAFENLRKDEKGKAVKEYAEIMELYKLLGKDLQNTVYSACIELRKRLSENGRK
;
A
#
# COMPACT_ATOMS: atom_id res chain seq x y z
N MET A 1 -19.06 -45.63 3.81
CA MET A 1 -19.49 -44.86 4.98
C MET A 1 -19.20 -43.40 4.69
N ASN A 2 -20.22 -42.58 4.42
CA ASN A 2 -20.05 -41.13 4.36
C ASN A 2 -20.00 -40.63 5.79
N ILE A 3 -18.79 -40.39 6.30
CA ILE A 3 -18.61 -39.59 7.51
C ILE A 3 -18.83 -38.15 7.04
N THR A 4 -20.05 -37.67 7.14
CA THR A 4 -20.32 -36.24 7.00
C THR A 4 -19.61 -35.57 8.18
N GLN A 5 -18.44 -34.99 7.94
CA GLN A 5 -17.77 -34.17 8.95
C GLN A 5 -18.79 -33.12 9.40
N LYS A 6 -19.05 -33.12 10.71
CA LYS A 6 -19.92 -32.12 11.30
C LYS A 6 -19.15 -30.82 11.27
N LYS A 7 -19.58 -29.92 10.38
CA LYS A 7 -18.92 -28.63 10.16
C LYS A 7 -18.73 -27.86 11.46
N ASP A 8 -17.54 -27.29 11.64
CA ASP A 8 -17.24 -26.42 12.78
C ASP A 8 -17.72 -24.99 12.48
N PRO A 9 -18.77 -24.50 13.17
CA PRO A 9 -19.33 -23.18 12.89
C PRO A 9 -18.31 -22.05 13.11
N LYS A 10 -17.29 -22.24 13.96
CA LYS A 10 -16.23 -21.24 14.15
C LYS A 10 -15.33 -21.15 12.91
N LYS A 11 -14.99 -22.28 12.31
CA LYS A 11 -14.18 -22.34 11.10
C LYS A 11 -14.94 -21.80 9.90
N GLU A 12 -16.24 -22.08 9.81
CA GLU A 12 -17.08 -21.49 8.77
C GLU A 12 -17.09 -19.96 8.85
N GLN A 13 -17.27 -19.40 10.06
CA GLN A 13 -17.21 -17.95 10.28
C GLN A 13 -15.85 -17.36 9.95
N GLU A 14 -14.76 -18.03 10.31
CA GLU A 14 -13.40 -17.59 9.97
C GLU A 14 -13.17 -17.57 8.46
N ILE A 15 -13.64 -18.59 7.75
CA ILE A 15 -13.51 -18.67 6.29
C ILE A 15 -14.42 -17.64 5.59
N ASP A 16 -15.59 -17.33 6.15
CA ASP A 16 -16.43 -16.21 5.69
C ASP A 16 -15.72 -14.87 5.83
N ALA A 17 -15.13 -14.59 7.00
CA ALA A 17 -14.34 -13.37 7.21
C ALA A 17 -13.17 -13.27 6.22
N ILE A 18 -12.45 -14.37 5.98
CA ILE A 18 -11.37 -14.41 4.98
C ILE A 18 -11.88 -14.11 3.57
N LYS A 19 -13.08 -14.58 3.22
CA LYS A 19 -13.69 -14.31 1.92
C LYS A 19 -14.05 -12.84 1.77
N ASP A 20 -14.59 -12.22 2.81
CA ASP A 20 -14.92 -10.78 2.79
C ASP A 20 -13.62 -9.95 2.69
N ASP A 21 -12.59 -10.28 3.48
CA ASP A 21 -11.25 -9.69 3.38
C ASP A 21 -10.64 -9.82 1.97
N TYR A 22 -10.88 -10.95 1.29
CA TYR A 22 -10.45 -11.17 -0.09
C TYR A 22 -11.12 -10.21 -1.07
N LEU A 23 -12.44 -10.00 -0.94
CA LEU A 23 -13.19 -9.10 -1.81
C LEU A 23 -12.73 -7.64 -1.63
N GLU A 24 -12.46 -7.23 -0.39
CA GLU A 24 -11.90 -5.89 -0.11
C GLU A 24 -10.51 -5.71 -0.74
N LEU A 25 -9.66 -6.73 -0.65
CA LEU A 25 -8.32 -6.69 -1.23
C LEU A 25 -8.36 -6.67 -2.77
N GLU A 26 -9.25 -7.46 -3.38
CA GLU A 26 -9.50 -7.43 -4.83
C GLU A 26 -9.98 -6.05 -5.30
N GLN A 27 -10.89 -5.43 -4.55
CA GLN A 27 -11.34 -4.07 -4.82
C GLN A 27 -10.19 -3.06 -4.72
N THR A 28 -9.33 -3.19 -3.70
CA THR A 28 -8.16 -2.33 -3.51
C THR A 28 -7.20 -2.43 -4.70
N VAL A 29 -6.87 -3.64 -5.16
CA VAL A 29 -6.00 -3.84 -6.34
C VAL A 29 -6.64 -3.24 -7.60
N SER A 30 -7.96 -3.42 -7.78
CA SER A 30 -8.69 -2.82 -8.91
C SER A 30 -8.65 -1.29 -8.88
N GLU A 31 -8.75 -0.66 -7.71
CA GLU A 31 -8.61 0.79 -7.56
C GLU A 31 -7.20 1.28 -7.89
N LEU A 32 -6.16 0.56 -7.45
CA LEU A 32 -4.77 0.88 -7.80
C LEU A 32 -4.53 0.75 -9.30
N ARG A 33 -5.09 -0.27 -9.96
CA ARG A 33 -5.05 -0.40 -11.41
C ARG A 33 -5.73 0.77 -12.11
N ARG A 34 -6.92 1.19 -11.65
CA ARG A 34 -7.63 2.35 -12.21
C ARG A 34 -6.80 3.64 -12.10
N LYS A 35 -5.97 3.75 -11.06
CA LYS A 35 -5.00 4.84 -10.87
C LYS A 35 -3.73 4.67 -11.72
N GLY A 36 -3.63 3.63 -12.55
CA GLY A 36 -2.49 3.36 -13.41
C GLY A 36 -1.26 2.77 -12.70
N LYS A 37 -1.43 2.28 -11.45
CA LYS A 37 -0.32 1.69 -10.69
C LYS A 37 0.07 0.30 -11.22
N PRO A 38 1.32 -0.15 -11.02
CA PRO A 38 1.81 -1.44 -11.52
C PRO A 38 1.28 -2.61 -10.67
N THR A 39 0.03 -3.01 -10.88
CA THR A 39 -0.66 -4.03 -10.07
C THR A 39 -0.50 -5.46 -10.57
N GLN A 40 0.26 -5.71 -11.64
CA GLN A 40 0.23 -6.99 -12.36
C GLN A 40 0.60 -8.18 -11.47
N ILE A 41 1.56 -8.01 -10.55
CA ILE A 41 1.97 -9.06 -9.61
C ILE A 41 0.84 -9.37 -8.62
N ALA A 42 0.28 -8.33 -7.97
CA ALA A 42 -0.84 -8.48 -7.05
C ALA A 42 -2.07 -9.14 -7.71
N GLU A 43 -2.37 -8.78 -8.96
CA GLU A 43 -3.45 -9.39 -9.75
C GLU A 43 -3.23 -10.88 -9.98
N VAL A 44 -2.00 -11.29 -10.34
CA VAL A 44 -1.67 -12.71 -10.52
C VAL A 44 -1.81 -13.48 -9.21
N MET A 45 -1.37 -12.91 -8.09
CA MET A 45 -1.47 -13.54 -6.78
C MET A 45 -2.93 -13.72 -6.33
N LEU A 46 -3.81 -12.75 -6.61
CA LEU A 46 -5.25 -12.83 -6.31
C LEU A 46 -5.93 -14.02 -7.00
N LEU A 47 -5.50 -14.41 -8.21
CA LEU A 47 -6.11 -15.52 -8.97
C LEU A 47 -6.09 -16.86 -8.22
N GLU A 48 -5.11 -17.09 -7.34
CA GLU A 48 -5.01 -18.34 -6.60
C GLU A 48 -5.92 -18.40 -5.37
N VAL A 49 -6.32 -17.26 -4.82
CA VAL A 49 -6.99 -17.18 -3.52
C VAL A 49 -8.39 -17.82 -3.52
N PRO A 50 -9.26 -17.64 -4.55
CA PRO A 50 -10.58 -18.27 -4.57
C PRO A 50 -10.53 -19.80 -4.47
N ALA A 51 -9.54 -20.43 -5.12
CA ALA A 51 -9.34 -21.88 -5.05
C ALA A 51 -8.92 -22.31 -3.65
N LYS A 52 -8.04 -21.56 -2.98
CA LYS A 52 -7.61 -21.84 -1.61
C LYS A 52 -8.76 -21.64 -0.61
N ILE A 53 -9.59 -20.61 -0.76
CA ILE A 53 -10.80 -20.40 0.08
C ILE A 53 -11.77 -21.57 -0.07
N LYS A 54 -12.02 -22.01 -1.31
CA LYS A 54 -12.89 -23.17 -1.58
C LYS A 54 -12.34 -24.44 -0.94
N MET A 55 -11.04 -24.65 -1.01
CA MET A 55 -10.37 -25.78 -0.36
C MET A 55 -10.54 -25.72 1.16
N ALA A 56 -10.21 -24.58 1.79
CA ALA A 56 -10.38 -24.37 3.23
C ALA A 56 -11.84 -24.58 3.69
N ARG A 57 -12.82 -24.14 2.89
CA ARG A 57 -14.26 -24.39 3.15
C ARG A 57 -14.64 -25.87 3.11
N THR A 58 -13.97 -26.62 2.25
CA THR A 58 -14.28 -28.04 2.03
C THR A 58 -13.61 -28.93 3.07
N THR A 59 -12.37 -28.61 3.44
CA THR A 59 -11.55 -29.42 4.36
C THR A 59 -11.71 -28.99 5.81
N GLU A 60 -12.01 -27.72 6.06
CA GLU A 60 -12.00 -27.10 7.40
C GLU A 60 -10.70 -27.39 8.18
N GLU A 61 -9.60 -27.65 7.46
CA GLU A 61 -8.28 -27.90 8.07
C GLU A 61 -7.59 -26.57 8.39
N ASP A 62 -7.04 -26.45 9.60
CA ASP A 62 -6.33 -25.24 10.04
C ASP A 62 -5.16 -24.91 9.10
N ARG A 63 -4.54 -25.93 8.51
CA ARG A 63 -3.48 -25.78 7.51
C ARG A 63 -3.95 -25.06 6.26
N ASP A 64 -5.15 -25.38 5.78
CA ASP A 64 -5.69 -24.78 4.56
C ASP A 64 -6.19 -23.36 4.83
N ILE A 65 -6.81 -23.13 5.99
CA ILE A 65 -7.14 -21.78 6.46
C ILE A 65 -5.88 -20.92 6.57
N PHE A 66 -4.82 -21.44 7.18
CA PHE A 66 -3.53 -20.77 7.30
C PHE A 66 -2.91 -20.43 5.93
N ARG A 67 -2.98 -21.34 4.96
CA ARG A 67 -2.49 -21.11 3.60
C ARG A 67 -3.21 -19.96 2.91
N VAL A 68 -4.53 -19.85 3.09
CA VAL A 68 -5.31 -18.72 2.55
C VAL A 68 -4.85 -17.42 3.21
N LYS A 69 -4.77 -17.39 4.55
CA LYS A 69 -4.31 -16.22 5.30
C LYS A 69 -2.91 -15.78 4.88
N LYS A 70 -2.01 -16.74 4.65
CA LYS A 70 -0.65 -16.44 4.20
C LYS A 70 -0.62 -15.82 2.80
N ALA A 71 -1.37 -16.38 1.87
CA ALA A 71 -1.51 -15.81 0.53
C ALA A 71 -2.08 -14.38 0.58
N MET A 72 -3.09 -14.14 1.43
CA MET A 72 -3.67 -12.81 1.66
C MET A 72 -2.65 -11.82 2.24
N GLU A 73 -1.82 -12.24 3.20
CA GLU A 73 -0.75 -11.41 3.77
C GLU A 73 0.28 -11.01 2.71
N ASP A 74 0.68 -11.95 1.85
CA ASP A 74 1.68 -11.69 0.81
C ASP A 74 1.12 -10.72 -0.25
N ILE A 75 -0.17 -10.81 -0.61
CA ILE A 75 -0.82 -9.84 -1.49
C ILE A 75 -0.89 -8.45 -0.85
N ARG A 76 -1.18 -8.37 0.46
CA ARG A 76 -1.20 -7.08 1.18
C ARG A 76 0.17 -6.40 1.14
N LYS A 77 1.26 -7.17 1.31
CA LYS A 77 2.62 -6.63 1.20
C LYS A 77 2.89 -6.05 -0.19
N GLU A 78 2.53 -6.78 -1.24
CA GLU A 78 2.67 -6.28 -2.62
C GLU A 78 1.87 -4.98 -2.84
N VAL A 79 0.63 -4.93 -2.33
CA VAL A 79 -0.22 -3.73 -2.38
C VAL A 79 0.43 -2.55 -1.63
N ASP A 80 1.00 -2.81 -0.46
CA ASP A 80 1.70 -1.80 0.34
C ASP A 80 2.96 -1.29 -0.39
N GLU A 81 3.73 -2.16 -1.03
CA GLU A 81 4.90 -1.79 -1.83
C GLU A 81 4.51 -0.92 -3.04
N ILE A 82 3.42 -1.26 -3.74
CA ILE A 82 2.86 -0.43 -4.82
C ILE A 82 2.47 0.95 -4.32
N ASN A 83 1.91 1.05 -3.11
CA ASN A 83 1.56 2.32 -2.50
C ASN A 83 2.81 3.13 -2.12
N GLN A 84 3.77 2.53 -1.42
CA GLN A 84 5.00 3.20 -1.00
C GLN A 84 5.85 3.66 -2.19
N GLY A 85 5.97 2.87 -3.24
CA GLY A 85 6.67 3.27 -4.47
C GLY A 85 6.01 4.49 -5.12
N SER A 86 4.68 4.48 -5.20
CA SER A 86 3.91 5.62 -5.73
C SER A 86 4.04 6.89 -4.88
N GLU A 87 4.10 6.76 -3.56
CA GLU A 87 4.30 7.89 -2.64
C GLU A 87 5.72 8.45 -2.75
N PHE A 88 6.72 7.58 -2.89
CA PHE A 88 8.11 7.98 -3.08
C PHE A 88 8.31 8.76 -4.38
N ASP A 89 7.73 8.29 -5.49
CA ASP A 89 7.77 8.98 -6.77
C ASP A 89 7.04 10.33 -6.72
N HIS A 90 5.91 10.39 -6.00
CA HIS A 90 5.18 11.63 -5.80
C HIS A 90 6.01 12.63 -4.97
N ILE A 91 6.61 12.19 -3.87
CA ILE A 91 7.53 13.01 -3.06
C ILE A 91 8.67 13.55 -3.92
N ASN A 92 9.30 12.72 -4.75
CA ASN A 92 10.37 13.18 -5.63
C ASN A 92 9.91 14.25 -6.64
N THR A 93 8.67 14.13 -7.13
CA THR A 93 8.05 15.13 -8.02
C THR A 93 7.82 16.44 -7.27
N LEU A 94 7.19 16.40 -6.10
CA LEU A 94 6.96 17.58 -5.26
C LEU A 94 8.27 18.24 -4.82
N ILE A 95 9.33 17.47 -4.55
CA ILE A 95 10.65 18.02 -4.21
C ILE A 95 11.19 18.85 -5.38
N ARG A 96 11.10 18.34 -6.61
CA ARG A 96 11.55 19.06 -7.81
C ARG A 96 10.72 20.34 -8.00
N GLU A 97 9.40 20.24 -7.91
CA GLU A 97 8.49 21.38 -8.03
C GLU A 97 8.76 22.45 -6.97
N ALA A 98 8.97 22.06 -5.72
CA ALA A 98 9.28 22.98 -4.63
C ALA A 98 10.59 23.73 -4.88
N PHE A 99 11.63 23.05 -5.39
CA PHE A 99 12.88 23.73 -5.78
C PHE A 99 12.69 24.65 -6.98
N GLU A 100 11.87 24.29 -7.97
CA GLU A 100 11.55 25.17 -9.09
C GLU A 100 10.78 26.41 -8.65
N ASN A 101 9.79 26.25 -7.78
CA ASN A 101 9.01 27.37 -7.24
C ASN A 101 9.88 28.29 -6.39
N LEU A 102 10.84 27.75 -5.64
CA LEU A 102 11.86 28.56 -4.97
C LEU A 102 12.74 29.35 -5.94
N ARG A 103 13.08 28.80 -7.11
CA ARG A 103 13.83 29.53 -8.16
C ARG A 103 13.01 30.63 -8.82
N LYS A 104 11.69 30.44 -8.92
CA LYS A 104 10.73 31.41 -9.48
C LYS A 104 10.23 32.42 -8.43
N ASP A 105 10.75 32.38 -7.21
CA ASP A 105 10.31 33.19 -6.06
C ASP A 105 8.82 32.98 -5.67
N GLU A 106 8.22 31.86 -6.09
CA GLU A 106 6.85 31.45 -5.78
C GLU A 106 6.78 30.72 -4.43
N LYS A 107 7.26 31.37 -3.36
CA LYS A 107 7.44 30.75 -2.03
C LYS A 107 6.16 30.12 -1.47
N GLY A 108 5.00 30.73 -1.72
CA GLY A 108 3.72 30.20 -1.24
C GLY A 108 3.39 28.82 -1.81
N LYS A 109 3.81 28.52 -3.05
CA LYS A 109 3.67 27.19 -3.66
C LYS A 109 4.66 26.20 -3.06
N ALA A 110 5.93 26.60 -2.97
CA ALA A 110 6.99 25.80 -2.34
C ALA A 110 6.68 25.37 -0.89
N VAL A 111 6.01 26.22 -0.11
CA VAL A 111 5.54 25.86 1.24
C VAL A 111 4.44 24.80 1.21
N LYS A 112 3.51 24.88 0.24
CA LYS A 112 2.44 23.89 0.09
C LYS A 112 3.01 22.53 -0.32
N GLU A 113 3.88 22.51 -1.33
CA GLU A 113 4.57 21.29 -1.76
C GLU A 113 5.37 20.68 -0.61
N TYR A 114 6.09 21.49 0.18
CA TYR A 114 6.81 21.00 1.35
C TYR A 114 5.89 20.41 2.42
N ALA A 115 4.73 21.01 2.68
CA ALA A 115 3.76 20.45 3.62
C ALA A 115 3.23 19.10 3.14
N GLU A 116 2.92 18.98 1.85
CA GLU A 116 2.47 17.72 1.25
C GLU A 116 3.54 16.63 1.27
N ILE A 117 4.79 16.97 0.95
CA ILE A 117 5.95 16.08 1.10
C ILE A 117 6.01 15.52 2.52
N MET A 118 5.84 16.35 3.54
CA MET A 118 5.94 15.91 4.94
C MET A 118 4.80 15.00 5.38
N GLU A 119 3.61 15.09 4.77
CA GLU A 119 2.53 14.14 5.03
C GLU A 119 2.82 12.79 4.37
N LEU A 120 3.23 12.78 3.10
CA LEU A 120 3.58 11.55 2.39
C LEU A 120 4.83 10.88 2.98
N TYR A 121 5.79 11.66 3.45
CA TYR A 121 7.04 11.16 4.04
C TYR A 121 6.78 10.23 5.24
N LYS A 122 5.70 10.46 6.00
CA LYS A 122 5.33 9.62 7.16
C LYS A 122 4.88 8.22 6.75
N LEU A 123 4.42 8.05 5.51
CA LEU A 123 3.91 6.80 4.96
C LEU A 123 5.02 5.92 4.36
N LEU A 124 6.16 6.54 4.03
CA LEU A 124 7.32 5.82 3.51
C LEU A 124 7.97 4.90 4.55
N GLY A 125 8.44 3.75 4.09
CA GLY A 125 9.39 2.92 4.83
C GLY A 125 10.71 3.65 5.11
N LYS A 126 11.44 3.24 6.16
CA LYS A 126 12.68 3.90 6.62
C LYS A 126 13.74 4.07 5.51
N ASP A 127 13.88 3.09 4.63
CA ASP A 127 14.89 3.14 3.56
C ASP A 127 14.56 4.23 2.52
N LEU A 128 13.28 4.37 2.17
CA LEU A 128 12.81 5.42 1.26
C LEU A 128 12.85 6.80 1.92
N GLN A 129 12.52 6.89 3.22
CA GLN A 129 12.68 8.10 4.02
C GLN A 129 14.13 8.60 3.99
N ASN A 130 15.09 7.72 4.24
CA ASN A 130 16.52 8.05 4.19
C ASN A 130 16.95 8.62 2.83
N THR A 131 16.35 8.12 1.75
CA THR A 131 16.67 8.53 0.38
C THR A 131 16.26 9.98 0.10
N VAL A 132 15.11 10.43 0.62
CA VAL A 132 14.62 11.82 0.38
C VAL A 132 14.96 12.80 1.50
N TYR A 133 15.47 12.31 2.64
CA TYR A 133 15.73 13.11 3.85
C TYR A 133 16.59 14.36 3.60
N SER A 134 17.70 14.22 2.88
CA SER A 134 18.61 15.33 2.60
C SER A 134 17.94 16.44 1.78
N ALA A 135 17.12 16.07 0.80
CA ALA A 135 16.36 17.03 0.00
C ALA A 135 15.31 17.77 0.85
N CYS A 136 14.62 17.07 1.75
CA CYS A 136 13.68 17.69 2.69
C CYS A 136 14.37 18.70 3.63
N ILE A 137 15.56 18.37 4.16
CA ILE A 137 16.35 19.31 4.96
C ILE A 137 16.71 20.56 4.15
N GLU A 138 17.18 20.36 2.92
CA GLU A 138 17.60 21.48 2.07
C GLU A 138 16.42 22.40 1.73
N LEU A 139 15.28 21.82 1.34
CA LEU A 139 14.03 22.58 1.11
C LEU A 139 13.66 23.39 2.34
N ARG A 140 13.66 22.78 3.53
CA ARG A 140 13.36 23.47 4.79
C ARG A 140 14.29 24.65 5.04
N LYS A 141 15.60 24.48 4.82
CA LYS A 141 16.60 25.56 4.97
C LYS A 141 16.28 26.72 4.03
N ARG A 142 16.13 26.46 2.74
CA ARG A 142 15.85 27.51 1.73
C ARG A 142 14.53 28.26 2.00
N LEU A 143 13.50 27.54 2.41
CA LEU A 143 12.21 28.15 2.81
C LEU A 143 12.35 29.09 4.01
N SER A 144 13.23 28.75 4.95
CA SER A 144 13.52 29.56 6.15
C SER A 144 14.42 30.78 5.87
N GLU A 145 15.40 30.64 4.97
CA GLU A 145 16.35 31.71 4.62
C GLU A 145 15.70 32.80 3.76
N ASN A 146 14.80 32.43 2.84
CA ASN A 146 13.99 33.38 2.06
C ASN A 146 12.88 34.07 2.88
N GLY A 147 12.91 34.01 4.22
CA GLY A 147 12.02 34.75 5.12
C GLY A 147 12.69 35.90 5.87
N ARG A 148 13.99 36.14 5.64
CA ARG A 148 14.80 37.16 6.33
C ARG A 148 15.14 38.38 5.46
N LYS A 149 14.33 38.69 4.46
CA LYS A 149 14.46 39.93 3.67
C LYS A 149 13.27 40.83 3.91
#